data_AF-A0A260ZAA0-F1
#
_entry.id   AF-A0A260ZAA0-F1
#
_cell.length_a   1.000
_cell.length_b   1.000
_cell.length_c   1.000
_cell.angle_alpha   90.00
_cell.angle_beta   90.00
_cell.angle_gamma   90.00
#
_symmetry.space_group_name_H-M   'P 1'
#
loop_
_entity.id
_entity.type
_entity.pdbx_description
1 polymer ?
#
loop_
_entity_poly.entity_id
_entity_poly.type
_entity_poly.pdbx_seq_one_letter_code
_entity_poly.pdbx_strand_id
1 'polypeptide(L)'
;MENNKKGFVATVFAKTSILMASNLAVSKHLGNNIFELASILGISRMLHRTPVIFTHNETYEEMLKRVNDTIPGLLDQYLIIEGTVPEVARDEDFNLKCCIFENPNVLMEITDKFLHLTGLYYQSYKYFPAMQEELQNYIRRSSNNFSNLPKSTGKTFINCVHIRRGDFFDVGFHVADADFIKKAMSYIERRESRPNQKMVFIMFGDDLQFMKDLFTDSIVSNEYTNHSNSIHFISQNSATEELVYSKNHCDTVFISAAHSTFGWWMGYFSKGNRVYFSDIRVTNDSVYKTGDLNPDDYYLPNWIPIEYNEEMMIVESTK
;
A
#
# COMPACT_ATOMS: atom_id res chain seq x y z
N MET A 1 -27.38 13.16 -18.33
CA MET A 1 -27.24 12.43 -19.61
C MET A 1 -25.81 11.89 -19.82
N GLU A 2 -25.08 11.55 -18.74
CA GLU A 2 -23.71 10.99 -18.81
C GLU A 2 -23.65 9.49 -18.50
N ASN A 3 -24.69 8.92 -17.87
CA ASN A 3 -24.74 7.50 -17.49
C ASN A 3 -24.98 6.52 -18.64
N ASN A 4 -25.33 6.99 -19.84
CA ASN A 4 -25.61 6.12 -21.00
C ASN A 4 -24.39 5.85 -21.90
N LYS A 5 -23.22 6.48 -21.66
CA LYS A 5 -22.00 6.22 -22.44
C LYS A 5 -21.14 5.09 -21.86
N LYS A 6 -21.16 4.84 -20.54
CA LYS A 6 -20.43 3.71 -19.94
C LYS A 6 -21.07 2.35 -20.29
N GLY A 7 -22.40 2.26 -20.34
CA GLY A 7 -23.11 1.02 -20.68
C GLY A 7 -22.92 0.56 -22.14
N PHE A 8 -22.79 1.49 -23.09
CA PHE A 8 -22.63 1.12 -24.51
C PHE A 8 -21.23 0.62 -24.85
N VAL A 9 -20.18 1.14 -24.18
CA VAL A 9 -18.80 0.65 -24.33
C VAL A 9 -18.64 -0.73 -23.67
N ALA A 10 -19.23 -0.95 -22.49
CA ALA A 10 -19.20 -2.24 -21.79
C ALA A 10 -19.86 -3.38 -22.59
N THR A 11 -20.98 -3.10 -23.27
CA THR A 11 -21.76 -4.14 -23.98
C THR A 11 -21.09 -4.60 -25.29
N VAL A 12 -20.32 -3.71 -25.94
CA VAL A 12 -19.60 -4.04 -27.19
C VAL A 12 -18.26 -4.73 -26.91
N PHE A 13 -17.54 -4.35 -25.84
CA PHE A 13 -16.30 -5.04 -25.42
C PHE A 13 -16.57 -6.48 -24.94
N ALA A 14 -17.68 -6.74 -24.24
CA ALA A 14 -17.98 -8.06 -23.67
C ALA A 14 -18.22 -9.19 -24.70
N LYS A 15 -18.51 -8.87 -25.97
CA LYS A 15 -18.78 -9.90 -26.99
C LYS A 15 -17.52 -10.58 -27.54
N THR A 16 -16.37 -9.91 -27.53
CA THR A 16 -15.10 -10.43 -28.08
C THR A 16 -13.96 -10.53 -27.06
N SER A 17 -14.10 -9.93 -25.87
CA SER A 17 -13.04 -9.96 -24.85
C SER A 17 -13.06 -11.26 -24.05
N ILE A 18 -11.87 -11.81 -23.79
CA ILE A 18 -11.66 -12.89 -22.84
C ILE A 18 -11.54 -12.26 -21.45
N LEU A 19 -12.34 -12.73 -20.48
CA LEU A 19 -12.47 -12.10 -19.18
C LEU A 19 -11.68 -12.85 -18.10
N MET A 20 -11.29 -12.11 -17.07
CA MET A 20 -10.69 -12.63 -15.85
C MET A 20 -11.31 -11.97 -14.63
N ALA A 21 -11.69 -12.77 -13.64
CA ALA A 21 -12.06 -12.31 -12.30
C ALA A 21 -11.22 -13.08 -11.27
N SER A 22 -11.29 -12.64 -10.01
CA SER A 22 -10.70 -13.34 -8.87
C SER A 22 -11.62 -13.18 -7.68
N ASN A 23 -11.51 -14.12 -6.73
CA ASN A 23 -11.93 -13.86 -5.37
C ASN A 23 -11.26 -12.57 -4.86
N LEU A 24 -12.02 -11.78 -4.09
CA LEU A 24 -11.55 -10.53 -3.52
C LEU A 24 -11.74 -10.52 -2.00
N ALA A 25 -10.71 -10.09 -1.28
CA ALA A 25 -10.73 -9.89 0.17
C ALA A 25 -11.44 -8.56 0.54
N VAL A 26 -12.70 -8.40 0.11
CA VAL A 26 -13.44 -7.12 0.13
C VAL A 26 -13.64 -6.52 1.52
N SER A 27 -13.68 -7.33 2.57
CA SER A 27 -13.80 -6.89 3.96
C SER A 27 -12.49 -6.36 4.57
N LYS A 28 -11.36 -6.48 3.86
CA LYS A 28 -10.05 -6.05 4.34
C LYS A 28 -9.80 -4.56 4.05
N HIS A 29 -8.85 -3.99 4.78
CA HIS A 29 -8.52 -2.57 4.70
C HIS A 29 -7.89 -2.15 3.36
N LEU A 30 -7.93 -0.85 3.08
CA LEU A 30 -7.52 -0.21 1.81
C LEU A 30 -6.23 -0.77 1.20
N GLY A 31 -5.15 -0.92 1.98
CA GLY A 31 -3.88 -1.41 1.46
C GLY A 31 -3.94 -2.82 0.86
N ASN A 32 -4.74 -3.72 1.45
CA ASN A 32 -4.98 -5.05 0.90
C ASN A 32 -5.77 -4.97 -0.40
N ASN A 33 -6.82 -4.13 -0.46
CA ASN A 33 -7.65 -3.99 -1.65
C ASN A 33 -6.86 -3.40 -2.84
N ILE A 34 -5.99 -2.41 -2.59
CA ILE A 34 -5.13 -1.86 -3.66
C ILE A 34 -4.14 -2.94 -4.14
N PHE A 35 -3.55 -3.74 -3.24
CA PHE A 35 -2.66 -4.85 -3.62
C PHE A 35 -3.31 -5.86 -4.53
N GLU A 36 -4.49 -6.32 -4.14
CA GLU A 36 -5.24 -7.32 -4.86
C GLU A 36 -5.64 -6.80 -6.25
N LEU A 37 -6.19 -5.58 -6.34
CA LEU A 37 -6.57 -4.98 -7.61
C LEU A 37 -5.36 -4.63 -8.50
N ALA A 38 -4.28 -4.08 -7.95
CA ALA A 38 -3.08 -3.82 -8.76
C ALA A 38 -2.51 -5.11 -9.37
N SER A 39 -2.51 -6.19 -8.58
CA SER A 39 -2.01 -7.50 -9.01
C SER A 39 -2.90 -8.17 -10.04
N ILE A 40 -4.22 -8.20 -9.81
CA ILE A 40 -5.17 -8.75 -10.78
C ILE A 40 -5.11 -7.98 -12.10
N LEU A 41 -4.95 -6.66 -12.06
CA LEU A 41 -4.76 -5.85 -13.27
C LEU A 41 -3.49 -6.26 -14.02
N GLY A 42 -2.37 -6.41 -13.32
CA GLY A 42 -1.10 -6.84 -13.91
C GLY A 42 -1.14 -8.27 -14.49
N ILE A 43 -1.73 -9.21 -13.75
CA ILE A 43 -1.97 -10.60 -14.21
C ILE A 43 -2.86 -10.60 -15.46
N SER A 44 -3.97 -9.85 -15.42
CA SER A 44 -4.91 -9.78 -16.55
C SER A 44 -4.26 -9.23 -17.80
N ARG A 45 -3.40 -8.20 -17.67
CA ARG A 45 -2.63 -7.65 -18.79
C ARG A 45 -1.66 -8.66 -19.38
N MET A 46 -0.96 -9.41 -18.53
CA MET A 46 -0.02 -10.45 -18.97
C MET A 46 -0.74 -11.57 -19.73
N LEU A 47 -1.95 -11.93 -19.30
CA LEU A 47 -2.77 -12.96 -19.94
C LEU A 47 -3.63 -12.43 -21.09
N HIS A 48 -3.54 -11.14 -21.42
CA HIS A 48 -4.39 -10.47 -22.42
C HIS A 48 -5.89 -10.62 -22.16
N ARG A 49 -6.29 -10.58 -20.89
CA ARG A 49 -7.68 -10.67 -20.43
C ARG A 49 -8.18 -9.33 -19.91
N THR A 50 -9.48 -9.09 -20.03
CA THR A 50 -10.14 -7.93 -19.41
C THR A 50 -10.46 -8.26 -17.95
N PRO A 51 -9.96 -7.49 -16.97
CA PRO A 51 -10.26 -7.72 -15.57
C PRO A 51 -11.70 -7.31 -15.22
N VAL A 52 -12.36 -8.12 -14.41
CA VAL A 52 -13.77 -7.97 -14.04
C VAL A 52 -13.94 -8.06 -12.52
N ILE A 53 -14.79 -7.21 -11.96
CA ILE A 53 -15.27 -7.31 -10.57
C ILE A 53 -16.76 -7.61 -10.61
N PHE A 54 -17.14 -8.73 -9.98
CA PHE A 54 -18.54 -9.07 -9.74
C PHE A 54 -18.98 -8.53 -8.38
N THR A 55 -20.06 -7.75 -8.33
CA THR A 55 -20.59 -7.19 -7.08
C THR A 55 -21.93 -7.82 -6.72
N HIS A 56 -22.03 -8.37 -5.52
CA HIS A 56 -23.21 -9.14 -5.11
C HIS A 56 -23.72 -8.80 -3.70
N ASN A 57 -23.02 -7.94 -2.95
CA ASN A 57 -23.41 -7.54 -1.60
C ASN A 57 -22.78 -6.19 -1.19
N GLU A 58 -23.20 -5.67 -0.03
CA GLU A 58 -22.75 -4.38 0.50
C GLU A 58 -21.23 -4.29 0.74
N THR A 59 -20.57 -5.39 1.13
CA THR A 59 -19.12 -5.37 1.38
C THR A 59 -18.29 -5.12 0.11
N TYR A 60 -18.79 -5.51 -1.06
CA TYR A 60 -18.19 -5.15 -2.34
C TYR A 60 -18.35 -3.66 -2.63
N GLU A 61 -19.54 -3.10 -2.40
CA GLU A 61 -19.80 -1.68 -2.59
C GLU A 61 -18.95 -0.81 -1.67
N GLU A 62 -18.75 -1.22 -0.41
CA GLU A 62 -17.84 -0.56 0.52
C GLU A 62 -16.38 -0.58 0.06
N MET A 63 -15.91 -1.73 -0.46
CA MET A 63 -14.57 -1.86 -1.03
C MET A 63 -14.41 -0.95 -2.26
N LEU A 64 -15.36 -0.99 -3.19
CA LEU A 64 -15.34 -0.15 -4.38
C LEU A 64 -15.35 1.33 -4.02
N LYS A 65 -16.19 1.76 -3.06
CA LYS A 65 -16.21 3.14 -2.57
C LYS A 65 -14.85 3.54 -2.00
N ARG A 66 -14.29 2.72 -1.12
CA ARG A 66 -12.99 2.98 -0.45
C ARG A 66 -11.83 3.09 -1.45
N VAL A 67 -11.78 2.21 -2.46
CA VAL A 67 -10.77 2.25 -3.51
C VAL A 67 -11.02 3.43 -4.45
N ASN A 68 -12.26 3.69 -4.86
CA ASN A 68 -12.63 4.81 -5.74
C ASN A 68 -12.32 6.17 -5.10
N ASP A 69 -12.53 6.29 -3.79
CA ASP A 69 -12.22 7.51 -3.04
C ASP A 69 -10.70 7.79 -3.00
N THR A 70 -9.85 6.78 -3.22
CA THR A 70 -8.39 6.86 -3.07
C THR A 70 -7.63 6.81 -4.41
N ILE A 71 -7.86 5.76 -5.20
CA ILE A 71 -7.16 5.44 -6.45
C ILE A 71 -8.16 5.12 -7.57
N PRO A 72 -9.05 6.07 -7.93
CA PRO A 72 -10.15 5.84 -8.87
C PRO A 72 -9.66 5.31 -10.23
N GLY A 73 -8.49 5.76 -10.71
CA GLY A 73 -7.94 5.32 -11.99
C GLY A 73 -7.64 3.81 -12.05
N LEU A 74 -7.41 3.16 -10.90
CA LEU A 74 -7.24 1.71 -10.83
C LEU A 74 -8.56 1.00 -11.08
N LEU A 75 -9.65 1.47 -10.48
CA LEU A 75 -10.99 0.91 -10.71
C LEU A 75 -11.50 1.19 -12.13
N ASP A 76 -11.11 2.31 -12.74
CA ASP A 76 -11.46 2.61 -14.13
C ASP A 76 -10.91 1.56 -15.13
N GLN A 77 -9.95 0.71 -14.71
CA GLN A 77 -9.43 -0.39 -15.53
C GLN A 77 -10.30 -1.65 -15.50
N TYR A 78 -11.32 -1.70 -14.64
CA TYR A 78 -12.15 -2.88 -14.43
C TYR A 78 -13.52 -2.75 -15.07
N LEU A 79 -14.02 -3.87 -15.61
CA LEU A 79 -15.44 -4.03 -15.87
C LEU A 79 -16.13 -4.42 -14.56
N ILE A 80 -17.05 -3.59 -14.08
CA ILE A 80 -17.84 -3.87 -12.88
C ILE A 80 -19.20 -4.40 -13.30
N ILE A 81 -19.59 -5.57 -12.78
CA ILE A 81 -20.83 -6.27 -13.11
C ILE A 81 -21.57 -6.61 -11.83
N GLU A 82 -22.83 -6.18 -11.72
CA GLU A 82 -23.72 -6.61 -10.65
C GLU A 82 -24.13 -8.09 -10.87
N GLY A 83 -23.88 -8.93 -9.87
CA GLY A 83 -24.17 -10.36 -9.90
C GLY A 83 -23.03 -11.20 -9.32
N THR A 84 -23.17 -12.51 -9.46
CA THR A 84 -22.13 -13.49 -9.08
C THR A 84 -21.31 -13.92 -10.30
N VAL A 85 -20.16 -14.55 -10.03
CA VAL A 85 -19.39 -15.23 -11.08
C VAL A 85 -20.30 -16.24 -11.81
N PRO A 86 -20.35 -16.24 -13.16
CA PRO A 86 -21.17 -17.18 -13.91
C PRO A 86 -20.72 -18.63 -13.71
N GLU A 87 -21.66 -19.58 -13.66
CA GLU A 87 -21.35 -21.03 -13.54
C GLU A 87 -20.49 -21.58 -14.70
N VAL A 88 -20.48 -20.89 -15.84
CA VAL A 88 -19.65 -21.24 -17.01
C VAL A 88 -18.20 -20.78 -16.88
N ALA A 89 -17.85 -20.06 -15.80
CA ALA A 89 -16.47 -19.67 -15.53
C ALA A 89 -15.63 -20.89 -15.16
N ARG A 90 -14.40 -20.92 -15.65
CA ARG A 90 -13.41 -21.88 -15.23
C ARG A 90 -12.73 -21.35 -13.97
N ASP A 91 -12.94 -22.05 -12.86
CA ASP A 91 -12.22 -21.81 -11.61
C ASP A 91 -10.80 -22.37 -11.70
N GLU A 92 -9.83 -21.58 -11.25
CA GLU A 92 -8.43 -22.00 -11.16
C GLU A 92 -7.82 -21.60 -9.83
N ASP A 93 -7.19 -22.58 -9.21
CA ASP A 93 -6.40 -22.39 -8.00
C ASP A 93 -5.08 -21.73 -8.35
N PHE A 94 -4.92 -20.48 -7.91
CA PHE A 94 -3.75 -19.67 -8.17
C PHE A 94 -3.53 -18.72 -7.00
N ASN A 95 -2.28 -18.57 -6.54
CA ASN A 95 -1.89 -17.76 -5.39
C ASN A 95 -2.62 -18.17 -4.09
N LEU A 96 -2.66 -19.48 -3.80
CA LEU A 96 -3.31 -20.04 -2.61
C LEU A 96 -2.60 -19.69 -1.29
N LYS A 97 -1.29 -19.44 -1.35
CA LYS A 97 -0.54 -18.82 -0.25
C LYS A 97 -0.50 -17.33 -0.50
N CYS A 98 -1.00 -16.54 0.44
CA CYS A 98 -0.83 -15.11 0.35
C CYS A 98 0.68 -14.77 0.33
N CYS A 99 1.03 -13.64 -0.28
CA CYS A 99 2.34 -13.00 -0.15
C CYS A 99 3.57 -13.80 -0.65
N ILE A 100 3.37 -14.81 -1.50
CA ILE A 100 4.43 -15.48 -2.28
C ILE A 100 4.09 -15.34 -3.76
N PHE A 101 5.06 -14.98 -4.58
CA PHE A 101 4.82 -14.80 -6.00
C PHE A 101 4.64 -16.14 -6.71
N GLU A 102 3.50 -16.31 -7.35
CA GLU A 102 3.25 -17.39 -8.31
C GLU A 102 3.33 -16.81 -9.72
N ASN A 103 4.16 -17.38 -10.60
CA ASN A 103 4.31 -16.84 -11.94
C ASN A 103 3.03 -17.08 -12.76
N PRO A 104 2.29 -16.04 -13.21
CA PRO A 104 1.02 -16.26 -13.88
C PRO A 104 1.16 -16.87 -15.30
N ASN A 105 2.39 -17.11 -15.77
CA ASN A 105 2.66 -17.90 -16.98
C ASN A 105 1.98 -19.28 -16.96
N VAL A 106 1.78 -19.86 -15.76
CA VAL A 106 1.06 -21.12 -15.58
C VAL A 106 -0.39 -21.06 -16.08
N LEU A 107 -0.95 -19.86 -16.25
CA LEU A 107 -2.32 -19.62 -16.70
C LEU A 107 -2.43 -19.35 -18.22
N MET A 108 -1.32 -19.24 -18.96
CA MET A 108 -1.34 -18.83 -20.38
C MET A 108 -2.05 -19.83 -21.30
N GLU A 109 -2.01 -21.11 -20.96
CA GLU A 109 -2.63 -22.17 -21.77
C GLU A 109 -4.15 -22.28 -21.56
N ILE A 110 -4.71 -21.54 -20.59
CA ILE A 110 -6.14 -21.52 -20.34
C ILE A 110 -6.80 -20.63 -21.38
N THR A 111 -7.59 -21.23 -22.28
CA THR A 111 -8.30 -20.53 -23.36
C THR A 111 -9.75 -20.21 -23.04
N ASP A 112 -10.26 -20.65 -21.89
CA ASP A 112 -11.64 -20.43 -21.44
C ASP A 112 -12.00 -18.94 -21.47
N LYS A 113 -13.19 -18.62 -22.00
CA LYS A 113 -13.64 -17.23 -22.18
C LYS A 113 -13.72 -16.49 -20.84
N PHE A 114 -14.07 -17.18 -19.77
CA PHE A 114 -14.19 -16.65 -18.41
C PHE A 114 -13.30 -17.47 -17.49
N LEU A 115 -12.22 -16.85 -17.00
CA LEU A 115 -11.33 -17.42 -16.00
C LEU A 115 -11.61 -16.75 -14.66
N HIS A 116 -11.74 -17.54 -13.60
CA HIS A 116 -11.92 -17.07 -12.24
C HIS A 116 -10.82 -17.65 -11.36
N LEU A 117 -10.02 -16.78 -10.74
CA LEU A 117 -8.96 -17.19 -9.82
C LEU A 117 -9.49 -17.30 -8.39
N THR A 118 -9.13 -18.38 -7.68
CA THR A 118 -9.65 -18.61 -6.32
C THR A 118 -8.79 -17.98 -5.22
N GLY A 119 -7.58 -17.51 -5.54
CA GLY A 119 -6.64 -16.88 -4.61
C GLY A 119 -7.09 -15.54 -4.06
N LEU A 120 -6.38 -15.08 -3.02
CA LEU A 120 -6.65 -13.81 -2.33
C LEU A 120 -5.36 -13.02 -2.12
N TYR A 121 -5.52 -11.71 -1.90
CA TYR A 121 -4.50 -10.74 -1.51
C TYR A 121 -3.46 -10.38 -2.57
N TYR A 122 -2.83 -11.39 -3.19
CA TYR A 122 -1.82 -11.21 -4.24
C TYR A 122 -0.71 -10.20 -3.86
N GLN A 123 -0.21 -10.26 -2.62
CA GLN A 123 0.72 -9.26 -2.11
C GLN A 123 2.16 -9.48 -2.62
N SER A 124 2.36 -9.27 -3.92
CA SER A 124 3.68 -9.21 -4.54
C SER A 124 3.74 -8.12 -5.58
N TYR A 125 4.81 -7.31 -5.53
CA TYR A 125 5.08 -6.29 -6.53
C TYR A 125 5.35 -6.87 -7.92
N LYS A 126 5.71 -8.17 -7.99
CA LYS A 126 6.05 -8.88 -9.23
C LYS A 126 4.84 -9.12 -10.12
N TYR A 127 3.61 -8.96 -9.62
CA TYR A 127 2.39 -9.04 -10.43
C TYR A 127 2.16 -7.80 -11.29
N PHE A 128 2.67 -6.63 -10.89
CA PHE A 128 2.48 -5.36 -11.59
C PHE A 128 3.82 -4.66 -11.86
N PRO A 129 4.79 -5.35 -12.49
CA PRO A 129 6.09 -4.77 -12.78
C PRO A 129 5.91 -3.58 -13.74
N ALA A 130 6.68 -2.51 -13.53
CA ALA A 130 6.63 -1.28 -14.32
C ALA A 130 5.32 -0.48 -14.25
N MET A 131 4.39 -0.81 -13.35
CA MET A 131 3.15 -0.03 -13.16
C MET A 131 3.27 1.09 -12.12
N GLN A 132 4.48 1.42 -11.62
CA GLN A 132 4.65 2.40 -10.53
C GLN A 132 4.13 3.79 -10.90
N GLU A 133 4.61 4.37 -12.01
CA GLU A 133 4.17 5.69 -12.46
C GLU A 133 2.67 5.72 -12.79
N GLU A 134 2.18 4.66 -13.42
CA GLU A 134 0.77 4.51 -13.77
C GLU A 134 -0.13 4.46 -12.53
N LEU A 135 0.18 3.58 -11.56
CA LEU A 135 -0.58 3.47 -10.32
C LEU A 135 -0.50 4.76 -9.50
N GLN A 136 0.64 5.45 -9.49
CA GLN A 136 0.74 6.78 -8.89
C GLN A 136 -0.22 7.75 -9.57
N ASN A 137 -0.32 7.76 -10.90
CA ASN A 137 -1.23 8.62 -11.66
C ASN A 137 -2.71 8.28 -11.47
N TYR A 138 -3.02 7.04 -11.10
CA TYR A 138 -4.38 6.63 -10.73
C TYR A 138 -4.84 7.14 -9.37
N ILE A 139 -3.91 7.50 -8.48
CA ILE A 139 -4.27 8.11 -7.19
C ILE A 139 -4.98 9.42 -7.47
N ARG A 140 -6.07 9.65 -6.74
CA ARG A 140 -6.82 10.89 -6.81
C ARG A 140 -5.90 12.10 -6.69
N ARG A 141 -6.26 13.19 -7.36
CA ARG A 141 -5.57 14.46 -7.14
C ARG A 141 -5.95 15.00 -5.77
N SER A 142 -4.98 15.63 -5.09
CA SER A 142 -5.26 16.26 -3.81
C SER A 142 -6.29 17.38 -3.98
N SER A 143 -7.42 17.27 -3.28
CA SER A 143 -8.33 18.39 -3.07
C SER A 143 -7.93 19.23 -1.86
N ASN A 144 -7.05 18.68 -1.01
CA ASN A 144 -6.54 19.33 0.19
C ASN A 144 -5.19 19.98 -0.11
N ASN A 145 -4.98 21.18 0.43
CA ASN A 145 -3.68 21.83 0.35
C ASN A 145 -2.71 21.32 1.43
N PHE A 146 -3.13 20.43 2.33
CA PHE A 146 -2.35 19.96 3.49
C PHE A 146 -1.84 21.12 4.35
N SER A 147 -2.66 22.15 4.58
CA SER A 147 -2.29 23.29 5.45
C SER A 147 -2.02 22.88 6.90
N ASN A 148 -2.47 21.69 7.29
CA ASN A 148 -2.34 21.11 8.62
C ASN A 148 -1.05 20.30 8.83
N LEU A 149 -0.20 20.19 7.82
CA LEU A 149 1.09 19.50 7.89
C LEU A 149 2.19 20.32 7.19
N PRO A 150 3.45 20.21 7.63
CA PRO A 150 4.59 20.71 6.86
C PRO A 150 4.61 20.11 5.45
N LYS A 151 5.34 20.72 4.51
CA LYS A 151 5.46 20.21 3.14
C LYS A 151 6.92 20.14 2.74
N SER A 152 7.23 19.18 1.87
CA SER A 152 8.55 19.11 1.27
C SER A 152 8.77 20.31 0.34
N THR A 153 9.91 20.99 0.55
CA THR A 153 10.34 22.16 -0.22
C THR A 153 11.86 22.13 -0.39
N GLY A 154 12.45 23.09 -1.09
CA GLY A 154 13.91 23.20 -1.15
C GLY A 154 14.59 23.32 0.22
N LYS A 155 13.88 23.80 1.25
CA LYS A 155 14.41 24.00 2.62
C LYS A 155 13.93 22.96 3.64
N THR A 156 12.93 22.16 3.31
CA THR A 156 12.29 21.23 4.24
C THR A 156 12.29 19.84 3.62
N PHE A 157 12.88 18.88 4.31
CA PHE A 157 12.93 17.48 3.92
C PHE A 157 11.99 16.68 4.81
N ILE A 158 11.01 15.99 4.22
CA ILE A 158 9.97 15.29 4.96
C ILE A 158 10.28 13.79 5.01
N ASN A 159 10.44 13.29 6.23
CA ASN A 159 10.53 11.88 6.55
C ASN A 159 9.18 11.41 7.09
N CYS A 160 8.51 10.53 6.36
CA CYS A 160 7.23 9.98 6.78
C CYS A 160 7.45 8.68 7.54
N VAL A 161 6.77 8.51 8.67
CA VAL A 161 6.95 7.35 9.56
C VAL A 161 5.60 6.67 9.72
N HIS A 162 5.46 5.47 9.18
CA HIS A 162 4.25 4.66 9.30
C HIS A 162 4.35 3.71 10.50
N ILE A 163 3.40 3.84 11.43
CA ILE A 163 3.32 3.13 12.70
C ILE A 163 1.98 2.41 12.78
N ARG A 164 1.99 1.09 12.57
CA ARG A 164 0.79 0.23 12.69
C ARG A 164 0.90 -0.61 13.95
N ARG A 165 -0.12 -0.52 14.82
CA ARG A 165 -0.14 -1.19 16.12
C ARG A 165 -1.43 -1.96 16.38
N GLY A 166 -2.59 -1.31 16.22
CA GLY A 166 -3.89 -1.73 16.73
C GLY A 166 -4.17 -3.24 16.67
N ASP A 167 -4.70 -3.71 15.54
CA ASP A 167 -5.02 -5.13 15.31
C ASP A 167 -3.78 -6.03 15.21
N PHE A 168 -2.59 -5.47 14.98
CA PHE A 168 -1.35 -6.23 14.84
C PHE A 168 -0.96 -6.95 16.14
N PHE A 169 -1.30 -6.37 17.30
CA PHE A 169 -1.14 -7.03 18.60
C PHE A 169 -1.96 -8.32 18.71
N ASP A 170 -3.17 -8.35 18.14
CA ASP A 170 -4.10 -9.46 18.30
C ASP A 170 -3.80 -10.64 17.36
N VAL A 171 -3.15 -10.37 16.21
CA VAL A 171 -2.90 -11.37 15.15
C VAL A 171 -1.45 -11.85 15.09
N GLY A 172 -0.60 -11.44 16.04
CA GLY A 172 0.79 -11.87 16.14
C GLY A 172 1.72 -11.30 15.06
N PHE A 173 1.36 -10.15 14.48
CA PHE A 173 2.25 -9.42 13.56
C PHE A 173 3.28 -8.61 14.34
N HIS A 174 4.38 -8.27 13.69
CA HIS A 174 5.42 -7.47 14.32
C HIS A 174 4.93 -6.04 14.57
N VAL A 175 5.07 -5.60 15.82
CA VAL A 175 4.87 -4.22 16.24
C VAL A 175 6.18 -3.68 16.80
N ALA A 176 6.75 -2.66 16.15
CA ALA A 176 7.98 -2.02 16.62
C ALA A 176 7.74 -1.27 17.94
N ASP A 177 8.73 -1.35 18.84
CA ASP A 177 8.72 -0.61 20.10
C ASP A 177 9.20 0.84 19.92
N ALA A 178 9.04 1.64 20.99
CA ALA A 178 9.38 3.05 20.97
C ALA A 178 10.89 3.30 20.81
N ASP A 179 11.76 2.43 21.34
CA ASP A 179 13.22 2.57 21.22
C ASP A 179 13.64 2.36 19.77
N PHE A 180 13.09 1.34 19.11
CA PHE A 180 13.39 1.01 17.72
C PHE A 180 12.97 2.15 16.81
N ILE A 181 11.74 2.65 16.96
CA ILE A 181 11.22 3.75 16.14
C ILE A 181 12.09 5.00 16.29
N LYS A 182 12.44 5.38 17.53
CA LYS A 182 13.29 6.57 17.79
C LYS A 182 14.68 6.42 17.18
N LYS A 183 15.33 5.27 17.40
CA LYS A 183 16.67 5.01 16.87
C LYS A 183 16.66 4.94 15.34
N ALA A 184 15.61 4.38 14.74
CA ALA A 184 15.45 4.31 13.29
C ALA A 184 15.27 5.70 12.69
N MET A 185 14.43 6.55 13.31
CA MET A 185 14.28 7.95 12.91
C MET A 185 15.62 8.70 12.98
N SER A 186 16.39 8.55 14.06
CA SER A 186 17.72 9.16 14.18
C SER A 186 18.73 8.60 13.16
N TYR A 187 18.65 7.31 12.83
CA TYR A 187 19.48 6.70 11.79
C TYR A 187 19.17 7.30 10.40
N ILE A 188 17.89 7.40 10.05
CA ILE A 188 17.43 7.99 8.80
C ILE A 188 17.80 9.47 8.74
N GLU A 189 17.63 10.22 9.84
CA GLU A 189 18.03 11.63 9.92
C GLU A 189 19.50 11.81 9.56
N ARG A 190 20.39 11.02 10.18
CA ARG A 190 21.84 11.09 9.91
C ARG A 190 22.17 10.72 8.46
N ARG A 191 21.49 9.71 7.91
CA ARG A 191 21.77 9.19 6.57
C ARG A 191 21.26 10.09 5.45
N GLU A 192 20.12 10.74 5.67
CA GLU A 192 19.42 11.54 4.66
C GLU A 192 19.65 13.05 4.84
N SER A 193 20.38 13.44 5.90
CA SER A 193 20.71 14.84 6.19
C SER A 193 21.33 15.54 4.98
N ARG A 194 20.83 16.74 4.67
CA ARG A 194 21.33 17.57 3.57
C ARG A 194 21.70 18.96 4.07
N PRO A 195 22.78 19.57 3.55
CA PRO A 195 23.11 20.95 3.86
C PRO A 195 21.93 21.88 3.58
N ASN A 196 21.62 22.78 4.50
CA ASN A 196 20.56 23.79 4.38
C ASN A 196 19.12 23.23 4.27
N GLN A 197 18.88 21.99 4.67
CA GLN A 197 17.54 21.43 4.79
C GLN A 197 17.19 21.09 6.25
N LYS A 198 16.00 21.51 6.68
CA LYS A 198 15.41 21.11 7.95
C LYS A 198 14.77 19.73 7.77
N MET A 199 15.25 18.75 8.52
CA MET A 199 14.66 17.41 8.58
C MET A 199 13.40 17.47 9.45
N VAL A 200 12.28 17.06 8.90
CA VAL A 200 10.98 17.03 9.58
C VAL A 200 10.41 15.62 9.49
N PHE A 201 9.82 15.15 10.57
CA PHE A 201 9.21 13.84 10.70
C PHE A 201 7.70 13.97 10.85
N ILE A 202 6.97 13.18 10.05
CA ILE A 202 5.51 13.10 10.14
C ILE A 202 5.13 11.65 10.39
N MET A 203 4.49 11.41 11.53
CA MET A 203 4.02 10.11 11.95
C MET A 203 2.59 9.89 11.48
N PHE A 204 2.36 8.72 10.90
CA PHE A 204 1.09 8.21 10.40
C PHE A 204 0.84 6.88 11.10
N GLY A 205 -0.35 6.68 11.66
CA GLY A 205 -0.60 5.48 12.43
C GLY A 205 -1.95 5.46 13.13
N ASP A 206 -2.25 4.32 13.76
CA ASP A 206 -3.54 4.06 14.39
C ASP A 206 -3.55 4.18 15.91
N ASP A 207 -2.39 4.46 16.54
CA ASP A 207 -2.24 4.62 17.98
C ASP A 207 -1.72 6.03 18.31
N LEU A 208 -2.66 6.99 18.40
CA LEU A 208 -2.35 8.40 18.65
C LEU A 208 -1.60 8.61 19.97
N GLN A 209 -1.97 7.87 21.03
CA GLN A 209 -1.35 8.06 22.34
C GLN A 209 0.11 7.61 22.29
N PHE A 210 0.37 6.42 21.73
CA PHE A 210 1.74 5.95 21.55
C PHE A 210 2.58 6.94 20.73
N MET A 211 2.05 7.48 19.62
CA MET A 211 2.77 8.45 18.79
C MET A 211 3.09 9.75 19.55
N LYS A 212 2.18 10.24 20.40
CA LYS A 212 2.44 11.40 21.28
C LYS A 212 3.55 11.11 22.30
N ASP A 213 3.58 9.89 22.83
CA ASP A 213 4.55 9.47 23.85
C ASP A 213 5.97 9.24 23.27
N LEU A 214 6.10 9.11 21.94
CA LEU A 214 7.41 9.07 21.30
C LEU A 214 8.15 10.40 21.47
N PHE A 215 7.49 11.53 21.26
CA PHE A 215 8.11 12.86 21.29
C PHE A 215 7.20 13.87 21.95
N THR A 216 7.64 14.42 23.09
CA THR A 216 6.86 15.38 23.88
C THR A 216 6.63 16.71 23.18
N ASP A 217 7.44 17.02 22.15
CA ASP A 217 7.31 18.21 21.30
C ASP A 217 6.51 17.95 20.01
N SER A 218 5.90 16.76 19.87
CA SER A 218 5.10 16.42 18.71
C SER A 218 3.84 17.28 18.60
N ILE A 219 3.50 17.65 17.36
CA ILE A 219 2.30 18.43 17.06
C ILE A 219 1.31 17.58 16.29
N VAL A 220 0.10 17.45 16.81
CA VAL A 220 -1.00 16.81 16.10
C VAL A 220 -1.50 17.76 15.01
N SER A 221 -1.76 17.24 13.81
CA SER A 221 -2.05 18.07 12.62
C SER A 221 -3.23 19.05 12.80
N ASN A 222 -4.24 18.71 13.61
CA ASN A 222 -5.37 19.58 13.94
C ASN A 222 -5.00 20.75 14.87
N GLU A 223 -3.85 20.68 15.53
CA GLU A 223 -3.27 21.70 16.42
C GLU A 223 -2.15 22.49 15.72
N TYR A 224 -1.84 22.16 14.46
CA TYR A 224 -0.72 22.74 13.74
C TYR A 224 -0.94 24.24 13.45
N THR A 225 0.07 25.03 13.83
CA THR A 225 0.21 26.43 13.42
C THR A 225 1.52 26.59 12.67
N ASN A 226 1.53 27.38 11.60
CA ASN A 226 2.71 27.61 10.73
C ASN A 226 3.94 28.22 11.43
N HIS A 227 3.85 28.50 12.73
CA HIS A 227 4.92 29.11 13.55
C HIS A 227 5.58 28.11 14.51
N SER A 228 5.31 26.82 14.37
CA SER A 228 5.97 25.82 15.21
C SER A 228 7.44 25.60 14.85
N ASN A 229 8.29 25.57 15.88
CA ASN A 229 9.68 25.16 15.74
C ASN A 229 9.86 23.63 15.75
N SER A 230 8.83 22.86 16.10
CA SER A 230 8.88 21.39 16.16
C SER A 230 9.31 20.77 14.84
N ILE A 231 9.91 19.59 14.93
CA ILE A 231 10.25 18.73 13.81
C ILE A 231 9.41 17.46 13.78
N HIS A 232 8.59 17.20 14.80
CA HIS A 232 7.77 16.00 14.93
C HIS A 232 6.29 16.35 14.79
N PHE A 233 5.62 15.72 13.84
CA PHE A 233 4.20 15.94 13.56
C PHE A 233 3.45 14.62 13.55
N ILE A 234 2.18 14.63 13.92
CA ILE A 234 1.29 13.46 13.88
C ILE A 234 0.10 13.77 12.98
N SER A 235 -0.07 12.99 11.92
CA SER A 235 -1.22 13.09 11.03
C SER A 235 -2.49 12.63 11.72
N GLN A 236 -3.59 13.35 11.51
CA GLN A 236 -4.97 12.89 11.79
C GLN A 236 -5.82 12.96 10.51
N ASN A 237 -5.15 12.95 9.35
CA ASN A 237 -5.80 12.91 8.06
C ASN A 237 -6.40 11.51 7.81
N SER A 238 -7.31 11.41 6.83
CA SER A 238 -7.81 10.11 6.40
C SER A 238 -6.72 9.31 5.69
N ALA A 239 -6.83 7.97 5.72
CA ALA A 239 -5.92 7.07 5.02
C ALA A 239 -5.70 7.46 3.54
N THR A 240 -6.76 7.92 2.87
CA THR A 240 -6.69 8.44 1.51
C THR A 240 -5.78 9.68 1.40
N GLU A 241 -5.99 10.66 2.27
CA GLU A 241 -5.21 11.89 2.28
C GLU A 241 -3.75 11.64 2.66
N GLU A 242 -3.47 10.63 3.49
CA GLU A 242 -2.10 10.22 3.85
C GLU A 242 -1.34 9.60 2.68
N LEU A 243 -1.98 8.76 1.85
CA LEU A 243 -1.35 8.25 0.63
C LEU A 243 -1.09 9.36 -0.39
N VAL A 244 -2.03 10.30 -0.54
CA VAL A 244 -1.86 11.49 -1.40
C VAL A 244 -0.75 12.40 -0.88
N TYR A 245 -0.69 12.61 0.44
CA TYR A 245 0.40 13.35 1.08
C TYR A 245 1.73 12.66 0.79
N SER A 246 1.79 11.33 0.91
CA SER A 246 3.02 10.58 0.64
C SER A 246 3.54 10.77 -0.76
N LYS A 247 2.65 10.64 -1.75
CA LYS A 247 2.96 10.89 -3.16
C LYS A 247 3.52 12.29 -3.43
N ASN A 248 3.03 13.30 -2.73
CA ASN A 248 3.38 14.68 -3.01
C ASN A 248 4.53 15.22 -2.16
N HIS A 249 4.76 14.65 -0.97
CA HIS A 249 5.60 15.29 0.05
C HIS A 249 6.59 14.38 0.77
N CYS A 250 6.39 13.06 0.87
CA CYS A 250 7.35 12.21 1.60
C CYS A 250 8.64 12.00 0.78
N ASP A 251 9.72 12.68 1.18
CA ASP A 251 11.05 12.50 0.60
C ASP A 251 11.65 11.14 1.01
N THR A 252 11.30 10.67 2.20
CA THR A 252 11.56 9.30 2.64
C THR A 252 10.32 8.74 3.34
N VAL A 253 10.22 7.41 3.38
CA VAL A 253 9.23 6.69 4.18
C VAL A 253 9.94 5.66 5.04
N PHE A 254 9.58 5.59 6.32
CA PHE A 254 9.95 4.52 7.24
C PHE A 254 8.70 3.71 7.60
N ILE A 255 8.71 2.42 7.28
CA ILE A 255 7.64 1.48 7.61
C ILE A 255 8.08 0.70 8.86
N SER A 256 7.59 1.11 10.04
CA SER A 256 7.98 0.46 11.29
C SER A 256 7.30 -0.91 11.50
N ALA A 257 6.14 -1.13 10.88
CA ALA A 257 5.43 -2.40 10.89
C ALA A 257 5.61 -3.10 9.55
N ALA A 258 6.54 -4.06 9.51
CA ALA A 258 7.05 -4.69 8.31
C ALA A 258 5.91 -5.19 7.38
N HIS A 259 4.96 -5.94 7.94
CA HIS A 259 3.85 -6.52 7.18
C HIS A 259 2.68 -5.55 6.89
N SER A 260 2.82 -4.25 7.15
CA SER A 260 1.73 -3.30 6.89
C SER A 260 1.57 -2.99 5.41
N THR A 261 0.51 -3.52 4.78
CA THR A 261 0.18 -3.21 3.37
C THR A 261 -0.11 -1.72 3.14
N PHE A 262 -0.65 -1.02 4.13
CA PHE A 262 -0.87 0.43 4.00
C PHE A 262 0.46 1.19 4.00
N GLY A 263 1.37 0.85 4.92
CA GLY A 263 2.74 1.38 4.92
C GLY A 263 3.49 1.05 3.64
N TRP A 264 3.30 -0.15 3.10
CA TRP A 264 3.85 -0.56 1.82
C TRP A 264 3.39 0.38 0.69
N TRP A 265 2.08 0.63 0.56
CA TRP A 265 1.58 1.56 -0.46
C TRP A 265 2.01 3.01 -0.21
N MET A 266 2.14 3.43 1.05
CA MET A 266 2.71 4.73 1.40
C MET A 266 4.15 4.86 0.87
N GLY A 267 4.98 3.84 1.05
CA GLY A 267 6.34 3.77 0.51
C GLY A 267 6.37 3.75 -1.02
N TYR A 268 5.56 2.88 -1.64
CA TYR A 268 5.51 2.68 -3.10
C TYR A 268 5.10 3.95 -3.86
N PHE A 269 4.20 4.73 -3.28
CA PHE A 269 3.75 5.98 -3.86
C PHE A 269 4.59 7.19 -3.49
N SER A 270 5.50 7.08 -2.52
CA SER A 270 6.24 8.22 -1.97
C SER A 270 6.96 9.06 -3.01
N LYS A 271 6.95 10.39 -2.81
CA LYS A 271 7.61 11.38 -3.67
C LYS A 271 9.10 11.03 -3.92
N GLY A 272 9.82 10.64 -2.87
CA GLY A 272 11.26 10.39 -2.96
C GLY A 272 11.66 8.98 -3.36
N ASN A 273 10.73 8.01 -3.41
CA ASN A 273 11.00 6.60 -3.68
C ASN A 273 12.17 6.03 -2.84
N ARG A 274 12.29 6.50 -1.59
CA ARG A 274 13.35 6.17 -0.65
C ARG A 274 12.72 5.61 0.62
N VAL A 275 12.68 4.28 0.71
CA VAL A 275 11.91 3.57 1.73
C VAL A 275 12.83 2.75 2.63
N TYR A 276 12.69 2.96 3.94
CA TYR A 276 13.25 2.17 5.01
C TYR A 276 12.14 1.32 5.63
N PHE A 277 12.43 0.10 6.05
CA PHE A 277 11.44 -0.74 6.73
C PHE A 277 12.08 -1.64 7.77
N SER A 278 11.35 -1.95 8.83
CA SER A 278 11.76 -2.96 9.81
C SER A 278 11.91 -4.30 9.09
N ASP A 279 13.10 -4.89 9.10
CA ASP A 279 13.34 -6.12 8.36
C ASP A 279 12.57 -7.29 8.99
N ILE A 280 11.52 -7.75 8.30
CA ILE A 280 10.65 -8.82 8.79
C ILE A 280 11.44 -10.08 9.17
N ARG A 281 12.58 -10.33 8.54
CA ARG A 281 13.42 -11.54 8.73
C ARG A 281 13.99 -11.66 10.14
N VAL A 282 14.16 -10.54 10.83
CA VAL A 282 14.65 -10.49 12.21
C VAL A 282 13.56 -10.12 13.22
N THR A 283 12.31 -10.08 12.78
CA THR A 283 11.17 -9.84 13.66
C THR A 283 10.49 -11.13 14.10
N ASN A 284 9.56 -11.00 15.05
CA ASN A 284 8.73 -12.11 15.49
C ASN A 284 7.42 -12.25 14.67
N ASP A 285 7.35 -11.68 13.47
CA ASP A 285 6.12 -11.63 12.67
C ASP A 285 5.64 -13.04 12.27
N SER A 286 4.38 -13.35 12.58
CA SER A 286 3.82 -14.68 12.39
C SER A 286 3.82 -15.13 10.92
N VAL A 287 3.52 -14.25 9.96
CA VAL A 287 3.42 -14.67 8.54
C VAL A 287 4.76 -15.03 7.93
N TYR A 288 5.84 -14.40 8.39
CA TYR A 288 7.18 -14.79 7.97
C TYR A 288 7.56 -16.15 8.59
N LYS A 289 7.25 -16.34 9.88
CA LYS A 289 7.57 -17.60 10.58
C LYS A 289 6.84 -18.82 10.04
N THR A 290 5.59 -18.66 9.60
CA THR A 290 4.82 -19.74 8.99
C THR A 290 5.17 -19.99 7.53
N GLY A 291 6.00 -19.14 6.93
CA GLY A 291 6.38 -19.22 5.52
C GLY A 291 5.25 -18.80 4.59
N ASP A 292 4.36 -17.92 5.05
CA ASP A 292 3.26 -17.32 4.28
C ASP A 292 3.65 -15.96 3.69
N LEU A 293 4.91 -15.51 3.85
CA LEU A 293 5.42 -14.32 3.20
C LEU A 293 6.86 -14.53 2.79
N ASN A 294 7.15 -14.30 1.51
CA ASN A 294 8.51 -14.24 0.99
C ASN A 294 8.97 -12.77 0.86
N PRO A 295 9.96 -12.31 1.63
CA PRO A 295 10.42 -10.91 1.58
C PRO A 295 10.85 -10.45 0.18
N ASP A 296 11.43 -11.34 -0.62
CA ASP A 296 11.89 -11.06 -1.98
C ASP A 296 10.76 -10.94 -3.02
N ASP A 297 9.55 -11.37 -2.65
CA ASP A 297 8.34 -11.20 -3.45
C ASP A 297 7.51 -10.00 -2.97
N TYR A 298 7.62 -9.65 -1.69
CA TYR A 298 6.81 -8.61 -1.04
C TYR A 298 7.44 -7.22 -1.14
N TYR A 299 8.70 -7.04 -0.73
CA TYR A 299 9.36 -5.74 -0.70
C TYR A 299 10.10 -5.44 -2.00
N LEU A 300 10.12 -4.16 -2.41
CA LEU A 300 10.88 -3.77 -3.60
C LEU A 300 12.39 -3.94 -3.38
N PRO A 301 13.16 -4.38 -4.39
CA PRO A 301 14.59 -4.61 -4.23
C PRO A 301 15.41 -3.38 -3.82
N ASN A 302 14.96 -2.17 -4.17
CA ASN A 302 15.62 -0.91 -3.84
C ASN A 302 15.25 -0.36 -2.45
N TRP A 303 14.33 -1.00 -1.73
CA TRP A 303 13.99 -0.61 -0.36
C TRP A 303 15.05 -1.12 0.62
N ILE A 304 15.19 -0.42 1.73
CA ILE A 304 16.27 -0.63 2.69
C ILE A 304 15.71 -1.31 3.95
N PRO A 305 16.01 -2.60 4.16
CA PRO A 305 15.71 -3.25 5.43
C PRO A 305 16.63 -2.71 6.52
N ILE A 306 16.07 -2.44 7.70
CA ILE A 306 16.83 -2.03 8.88
C ILE A 306 16.50 -2.91 10.08
N GLU A 307 17.49 -3.10 10.93
CA GLU A 307 17.42 -3.95 12.12
C GLU A 307 18.29 -3.43 13.27
N TYR A 308 18.16 -4.06 14.44
CA TYR A 308 19.14 -3.94 15.51
C TYR A 308 20.35 -4.82 15.22
N ASN A 309 21.55 -4.26 15.38
CA ASN A 309 22.76 -5.06 15.57
C ASN A 309 22.86 -5.59 17.01
N GLU A 310 23.93 -6.33 17.32
CA GLU A 310 24.21 -6.88 18.65
C GLU A 310 24.30 -5.81 19.76
N GLU A 311 24.62 -4.57 19.39
CA GLU A 311 24.75 -3.41 20.29
C GLU A 311 23.44 -2.61 20.41
N MET A 312 22.33 -3.14 19.88
CA MET A 312 21.02 -2.47 19.86
C MET A 312 21.04 -1.12 19.12
N MET A 313 21.90 -1.01 18.10
CA MET A 313 21.99 0.12 17.17
C MET A 313 21.34 -0.22 15.84
N ILE A 314 20.74 0.77 15.18
CA ILE A 314 20.10 0.57 13.89
C ILE A 314 21.16 0.49 12.78
N VAL A 315 21.10 -0.59 12.01
CA VAL A 315 21.93 -0.85 10.83
C VAL A 315 21.08 -1.31 9.65
N GLU A 316 21.63 -1.30 8.44
CA GLU A 316 21.00 -1.97 7.29
C GLU A 316 21.17 -3.47 7.45
N SER A 317 20.09 -4.23 7.27
CA SER A 317 20.17 -5.68 7.29
C SER A 317 20.95 -6.19 6.09
N THR A 318 21.78 -7.20 6.30
CA THR A 318 22.42 -7.92 5.20
C THR A 318 21.36 -8.72 4.44
N LYS A 319 21.37 -8.64 3.11
CA LYS A 319 20.45 -9.44 2.28
C LYS A 319 20.85 -10.89 2.25
#